data_AF-C0Z5G0-F1
#
_entry.id   AF-C0Z5G0-F1
#
_cell.length_a   1.000
_cell.length_b   1.000
_cell.length_c   1.000
_cell.angle_alpha   90.00
_cell.angle_beta   90.00
_cell.angle_gamma   90.00
#
_symmetry.space_group_name_H-M   'P 1'
#
loop_
_entity.id
_entity.type
_entity.pdbx_description
1 polymer ?
#
loop_
_entity_poly.entity_id
_entity_poly.type
_entity_poly.pdbx_seq_one_letter_code
_entity_poly.pdbx_strand_id
1 'polypeptide(L)'
;MIPERYRSMLPQQWYENKVAELHFEGAISALDAHSQKRSDVEQQFLPLTATWGLDVWDWIYFGNKQLMLVDDRRKNIQRKHWGRLPFTMPVLRSLGQTVGDLISVTEDFSKKEIEFEFSLQLPIDLIMLHDMFEQMRPVHVNRERIVIRRSGHLEFKIGTYQTYESITQDCGAFYAGGENDLC
;
A
#
# COMPACT_ATOMS: atom_id res chain seq x y z
N MET A 1 -18.81 34.15 24.28
CA MET A 1 -17.40 34.43 24.67
C MET A 1 -16.52 33.91 23.54
N ILE A 2 -15.51 34.66 23.06
CA ILE A 2 -14.69 34.22 21.90
C ILE A 2 -14.09 32.82 22.17
N PRO A 3 -14.29 31.82 21.29
CA PRO A 3 -13.77 30.47 21.50
C PRO A 3 -12.24 30.41 21.64
N GLU A 4 -11.75 29.48 22.47
CA GLU A 4 -10.33 29.38 22.82
C GLU A 4 -9.41 29.21 21.62
N ARG A 5 -9.85 28.48 20.57
CA ARG A 5 -9.10 28.27 19.34
C ARG A 5 -8.71 29.57 18.61
N TYR A 6 -9.48 30.65 18.80
CA TYR A 6 -9.23 31.95 18.19
C TYR A 6 -8.48 32.89 19.12
N ARG A 7 -8.56 32.69 20.44
CA ARG A 7 -7.83 33.51 21.43
C ARG A 7 -6.33 33.38 21.28
N SER A 8 -5.82 32.19 20.95
CA SER A 8 -4.39 31.97 20.70
C SER A 8 -3.83 32.79 19.53
N MET A 9 -4.68 33.26 18.62
CA MET A 9 -4.30 34.02 17.42
C MET A 9 -4.57 35.53 17.54
N LEU A 10 -5.22 35.98 18.62
CA LEU A 10 -5.66 37.37 18.79
C LEU A 10 -4.93 38.04 19.97
N PRO A 11 -4.65 39.35 19.90
CA PRO A 11 -4.17 40.10 21.06
C PRO A 11 -5.18 40.08 22.21
N GLN A 12 -4.69 40.06 23.46
CA GLN A 12 -5.52 39.92 24.67
C GLN A 12 -6.64 40.97 24.79
N GLN A 13 -6.42 42.17 24.26
CA GLN A 13 -7.39 43.29 24.27
C GLN A 13 -8.71 42.96 23.55
N TRP A 14 -8.72 41.94 22.68
CA TRP A 14 -9.90 41.53 21.92
C TRP A 14 -10.80 40.53 22.64
N TYR A 15 -10.34 39.92 23.74
CA TYR A 15 -11.02 38.78 24.37
C TYR A 15 -12.38 39.12 24.97
N GLU A 16 -12.56 40.37 25.38
CA GLU A 16 -13.78 40.90 26.02
C GLU A 16 -14.61 41.78 25.08
N ASN A 17 -14.21 41.91 23.81
CA ASN A 17 -14.92 42.76 22.86
C ASN A 17 -16.23 42.09 22.39
N LYS A 18 -17.37 42.67 22.79
CA LYS A 18 -18.71 42.17 22.47
C LYS A 18 -19.01 42.11 20.96
N VAL A 19 -18.48 43.06 20.19
CA VAL A 19 -18.65 43.10 18.72
C VAL A 19 -17.88 41.97 18.07
N ALA A 20 -16.67 41.69 18.57
CA ALA A 20 -15.86 40.56 18.09
C ALA A 20 -16.52 39.22 18.42
N GLU A 21 -17.08 39.07 19.62
CA GLU A 21 -17.84 37.88 20.01
C GLU A 21 -19.01 37.59 19.04
N LEU A 22 -19.84 38.59 18.74
CA LEU A 22 -20.96 38.46 17.80
C LEU A 22 -20.49 38.13 16.37
N HIS A 23 -19.38 38.74 15.94
CA HIS A 23 -18.78 38.43 14.64
C HIS A 23 -18.33 36.97 14.56
N PHE A 24 -17.63 36.46 15.57
CA PHE A 24 -17.19 35.07 15.60
C PHE A 24 -18.39 34.11 15.70
N GLU A 25 -19.37 34.38 16.56
CA GLU A 25 -20.57 33.54 16.68
C GLU A 25 -21.33 33.42 15.35
N GLY A 26 -21.47 34.50 14.59
CA GLY A 26 -22.07 34.46 13.25
C GLY A 26 -21.19 33.80 12.18
N ALA A 27 -19.87 33.99 12.25
CA ALA A 27 -18.94 33.50 11.23
C ALA A 27 -18.55 32.03 11.40
N ILE A 28 -18.57 31.48 12.63
CA ILE A 28 -18.11 30.11 12.92
C ILE A 28 -18.85 29.08 12.08
N SER A 29 -20.18 29.18 11.98
CA SER A 29 -20.98 28.24 11.16
C SER A 29 -20.53 28.23 9.70
N ALA A 30 -20.29 29.41 9.12
CA ALA A 30 -19.84 29.54 7.74
C ALA A 30 -18.42 29.00 7.55
N LEU A 31 -17.52 29.24 8.52
CA LEU A 31 -16.15 28.71 8.52
C LEU A 31 -16.13 27.18 8.63
N ASP A 32 -16.92 26.61 9.54
CA ASP A 32 -16.99 25.17 9.72
C ASP A 32 -17.59 24.49 8.47
N ALA A 33 -18.64 25.07 7.87
CA ALA A 33 -19.20 24.58 6.62
C ALA A 33 -18.22 24.68 5.44
N HIS A 34 -17.44 25.76 5.37
CA HIS A 34 -16.38 25.91 4.37
C HIS A 34 -15.26 24.87 4.57
N SER A 35 -14.85 24.65 5.82
CA SER A 35 -13.84 23.63 6.18
C SER A 35 -14.29 22.23 5.76
N GLN A 36 -15.55 21.88 6.02
CA GLN A 36 -16.14 20.59 5.61
C GLN A 36 -16.17 20.45 4.08
N LYS A 37 -16.63 21.47 3.35
CA LYS A 37 -16.63 21.46 1.88
C LYS A 37 -15.23 21.32 1.30
N ARG A 38 -14.26 22.01 1.89
CA ARG A 38 -12.86 21.89 1.49
C ARG A 38 -12.35 20.46 1.70
N SER A 39 -12.62 19.87 2.85
CA SER A 39 -12.21 18.49 3.15
C SER A 39 -12.88 17.49 2.20
N ASP A 40 -14.17 17.65 1.89
CA ASP A 40 -14.88 16.81 0.92
C ASP A 40 -14.24 16.87 -0.47
N VAL A 41 -13.85 18.06 -0.92
CA VAL A 41 -13.13 18.26 -2.19
C VAL A 41 -11.74 17.63 -2.16
N GLU A 42 -10.98 17.82 -1.07
CA GLU A 42 -9.66 17.20 -0.89
C GLU A 42 -9.73 15.67 -0.98
N GLN A 43 -10.78 15.06 -0.40
CA GLN A 43 -11.02 13.61 -0.47
C GLN A 43 -11.31 13.10 -1.88
N GLN A 44 -11.69 13.95 -2.83
CA GLN A 44 -11.92 13.52 -4.22
C GLN A 44 -10.62 13.39 -5.03
N PHE A 45 -9.52 14.01 -4.60
CA PHE A 45 -8.22 13.94 -5.28
C PHE A 45 -7.43 12.66 -5.00
N LEU A 46 -7.98 11.74 -4.20
CA LEU A 46 -7.39 10.44 -3.96
C LEU A 46 -8.38 9.37 -4.44
N PRO A 47 -8.01 8.47 -5.36
CA PRO A 47 -8.92 7.46 -5.88
C PRO A 47 -9.56 6.60 -4.77
N LEU A 48 -8.81 6.33 -3.70
CA LEU A 48 -9.25 5.52 -2.57
C LEU A 48 -10.42 6.13 -1.77
N THR A 49 -10.45 7.46 -1.64
CA THR A 49 -11.47 8.17 -0.86
C THR A 49 -12.52 8.81 -1.74
N ALA A 50 -12.21 9.06 -3.02
CA ALA A 50 -13.12 9.67 -3.97
C ALA A 50 -14.44 8.90 -4.07
N THR A 51 -15.55 9.64 -4.08
CA THR A 51 -16.90 9.11 -4.23
C THR A 51 -17.46 9.59 -5.56
N TRP A 52 -17.81 10.88 -5.62
CA TRP A 52 -18.29 11.53 -6.84
C TRP A 52 -17.14 11.93 -7.79
N GLY A 53 -15.92 12.14 -7.26
CA GLY A 53 -14.73 12.43 -8.07
C GLY A 53 -14.24 11.26 -8.92
N LEU A 54 -14.73 10.04 -8.69
CA LEU A 54 -14.31 8.85 -9.46
C LEU A 54 -14.63 8.97 -10.95
N ASP A 55 -15.62 9.76 -11.34
CA ASP A 55 -15.95 9.98 -12.75
C ASP A 55 -14.79 10.63 -13.51
N VAL A 56 -14.06 11.54 -12.85
CA VAL A 56 -12.86 12.18 -13.41
C VAL A 56 -11.69 11.18 -13.48
N TRP A 57 -11.51 10.38 -12.43
CA TRP A 57 -10.48 9.33 -12.42
C TRP A 57 -10.68 8.28 -13.50
N ASP A 58 -11.91 7.85 -13.71
CA ASP A 58 -12.26 6.93 -14.79
C ASP A 58 -11.91 7.51 -16.16
N TRP A 59 -12.18 8.80 -16.36
CA TRP A 59 -11.79 9.48 -17.59
C TRP A 59 -10.27 9.55 -17.77
N ILE A 60 -9.50 9.83 -16.71
CA ILE A 60 -8.02 9.87 -16.75
C ILE A 60 -7.41 8.50 -17.12
N TYR A 61 -7.98 7.40 -16.61
CA TYR A 61 -7.42 6.06 -16.79
C TYR A 61 -8.00 5.30 -17.99
N PHE A 62 -9.28 5.49 -18.30
CA PHE A 62 -10.02 4.71 -19.30
C PHE A 62 -10.63 5.56 -20.41
N GLY A 63 -10.72 6.88 -20.25
CA GLY A 63 -11.33 7.80 -21.23
C GLY A 63 -12.86 7.83 -21.18
N ASN A 64 -13.49 6.97 -20.37
CA ASN A 64 -14.94 6.88 -20.21
C ASN A 64 -15.32 6.55 -18.77
N LYS A 65 -16.52 6.98 -18.36
CA LYS A 65 -17.08 6.64 -17.05
C LYS A 65 -17.41 5.14 -16.98
N GLN A 66 -17.01 4.51 -15.89
CA GLN A 66 -17.31 3.10 -15.64
C GLN A 66 -18.69 2.96 -14.98
N LEU A 67 -19.47 1.98 -15.44
CA LEU A 67 -20.80 1.66 -14.90
C LEU A 67 -20.73 0.55 -13.83
N MET A 68 -19.77 0.66 -12.92
CA MET A 68 -19.54 -0.32 -11.84
C MET A 68 -19.82 0.30 -10.47
N LEU A 69 -19.89 -0.55 -9.43
CA LEU A 69 -19.94 -0.09 -8.05
C LEU A 69 -18.67 0.69 -7.68
N VAL A 70 -18.80 1.61 -6.73
CA VAL A 70 -17.72 2.53 -6.29
C VAL A 70 -16.43 1.76 -5.95
N ASP A 71 -16.53 0.67 -5.19
CA ASP A 71 -15.35 -0.10 -4.76
C ASP A 71 -14.68 -0.85 -5.92
N ASP A 72 -15.46 -1.37 -6.86
CA ASP A 72 -14.92 -2.03 -8.04
C ASP A 72 -14.21 -1.03 -8.97
N ARG A 73 -14.75 0.19 -9.10
CA ARG A 73 -14.09 1.29 -9.82
C ARG A 73 -12.75 1.62 -9.20
N ARG A 74 -12.68 1.76 -7.87
CA ARG A 74 -11.43 2.02 -7.14
C ARG A 74 -10.39 0.94 -7.39
N LYS A 75 -10.76 -0.34 -7.28
CA LYS A 75 -9.88 -1.48 -7.56
C LYS A 75 -9.40 -1.49 -9.01
N ASN A 76 -10.26 -1.10 -9.95
CA ASN A 76 -9.89 -1.06 -11.37
C ASN A 76 -8.93 0.10 -11.68
N ILE A 77 -9.18 1.28 -11.12
CA ILE A 77 -8.28 2.45 -11.21
C ILE A 77 -6.91 2.10 -10.62
N GLN A 78 -6.87 1.47 -9.44
CA GLN A 78 -5.63 1.02 -8.83
C GLN A 78 -4.86 0.07 -9.74
N ARG A 79 -5.50 -1.01 -10.22
CA ARG A 79 -4.86 -1.95 -11.16
C ARG A 79 -4.29 -1.22 -12.38
N LYS A 80 -5.08 -0.35 -13.01
CA LYS A 80 -4.64 0.42 -14.19
C LYS A 80 -3.49 1.38 -13.86
N HIS A 81 -3.46 1.95 -12.66
CA HIS A 81 -2.36 2.78 -12.21
C HIS A 81 -1.06 2.00 -12.14
N TRP A 82 -1.06 0.84 -11.48
CA TRP A 82 0.13 0.00 -11.35
C TRP A 82 0.63 -0.51 -12.69
N GLY A 83 -0.26 -0.95 -13.59
CA GLY A 83 0.13 -1.36 -14.94
C GLY A 83 0.70 -0.23 -15.82
N ARG A 84 0.50 1.05 -15.45
CA ARG A 84 1.12 2.20 -16.14
C ARG A 84 2.47 2.61 -15.54
N LEU A 85 2.80 2.16 -14.34
CA LEU A 85 4.05 2.53 -13.68
C LEU A 85 5.24 1.81 -14.35
N PRO A 86 6.41 2.45 -14.40
CA PRO A 86 7.59 1.82 -14.97
C PRO A 86 8.07 0.67 -14.09
N PHE A 87 8.48 -0.44 -14.72
CA PHE A 87 9.04 -1.60 -14.04
C PHE A 87 10.43 -1.28 -13.49
N THR A 88 10.48 -0.74 -12.26
CA THR A 88 11.72 -0.29 -11.61
C THR A 88 11.75 -0.74 -10.16
N MET A 89 12.94 -0.94 -9.59
CA MET A 89 13.10 -1.39 -8.21
C MET A 89 12.36 -0.53 -7.17
N PRO A 90 12.34 0.81 -7.25
CA PRO A 90 11.55 1.63 -6.32
C PRO A 90 10.05 1.32 -6.40
N VAL A 91 9.51 1.17 -7.62
CA VAL A 91 8.08 0.84 -7.82
C VAL A 91 7.77 -0.56 -7.28
N LEU A 92 8.64 -1.54 -7.52
CA LEU A 92 8.47 -2.89 -6.98
C LEU A 92 8.51 -2.90 -5.45
N ARG A 93 9.40 -2.13 -4.82
CA ARG A 93 9.39 -1.98 -3.35
C ARG A 93 8.09 -1.36 -2.85
N SER A 94 7.60 -0.31 -3.51
CA SER A 94 6.31 0.29 -3.15
C SER A 94 5.16 -0.71 -3.30
N LEU A 95 5.17 -1.52 -4.37
CA LEU A 95 4.19 -2.59 -4.58
C LEU A 95 4.21 -3.58 -3.42
N GLY A 96 5.38 -4.08 -3.04
CA GLY A 96 5.52 -4.98 -1.90
C GLY A 96 5.00 -4.37 -0.59
N GLN A 97 5.37 -3.12 -0.31
CA GLN A 97 4.89 -2.39 0.89
C GLN A 97 3.38 -2.20 0.93
N THR A 98 2.71 -2.09 -0.23
CA THR A 98 1.24 -1.97 -0.26
C THR A 98 0.53 -3.26 0.13
N VAL A 99 1.20 -4.40 -0.02
CA VAL A 99 0.61 -5.73 0.16
C VAL A 99 0.94 -6.33 1.53
N GLY A 100 2.06 -5.93 2.15
CA GLY A 100 2.46 -6.46 3.45
C GLY A 100 3.76 -5.83 3.98
N ASP A 101 4.32 -6.46 5.01
CA ASP A 101 5.56 -6.03 5.65
C ASP A 101 6.79 -6.47 4.85
N LEU A 102 7.18 -5.65 3.88
CA LEU A 102 8.28 -5.93 2.97
C LEU A 102 9.65 -5.72 3.65
N ILE A 103 10.48 -6.76 3.62
CA ILE A 103 11.88 -6.73 4.07
C ILE A 103 12.78 -6.25 2.93
N SER A 104 12.70 -6.92 1.77
CA SER A 104 13.59 -6.64 0.65
C SER A 104 12.96 -7.01 -0.70
N VAL A 105 13.45 -6.38 -1.76
CA VAL A 105 13.16 -6.78 -3.15
C VAL A 105 14.48 -6.87 -3.88
N THR A 106 14.73 -8.01 -4.49
CA THR A 106 15.95 -8.29 -5.27
C THR A 106 15.59 -8.87 -6.63
N GLU A 107 16.50 -8.75 -7.59
CA GLU A 107 16.34 -9.31 -8.93
C GLU A 107 17.36 -10.44 -9.12
N ASP A 108 16.87 -11.64 -9.42
CA ASP A 108 17.71 -12.76 -9.85
C ASP A 108 17.85 -12.70 -11.38
N PHE A 109 18.95 -12.13 -11.85
CA PHE A 109 19.25 -12.01 -13.28
C PHE A 109 19.41 -13.36 -13.99
N SER A 110 19.81 -14.41 -13.27
CA SER A 110 20.04 -15.73 -13.87
C SER A 110 18.72 -16.41 -14.21
N LYS A 111 17.77 -16.34 -13.27
CA LYS A 111 16.42 -16.90 -13.44
C LYS A 111 15.44 -15.93 -14.07
N LYS A 112 15.82 -14.65 -14.16
CA LYS A 112 14.97 -13.52 -14.59
C LYS A 112 13.71 -13.40 -13.73
N GLU A 113 13.89 -13.49 -12.42
CA GLU A 113 12.81 -13.44 -11.44
C GLU A 113 13.01 -12.25 -10.50
N ILE A 114 11.90 -11.68 -10.02
CA ILE A 114 11.94 -10.68 -8.94
C ILE A 114 11.59 -11.36 -7.64
N GLU A 115 12.49 -11.33 -6.67
CA GLU A 115 12.27 -11.89 -5.34
C GLU A 115 11.74 -10.82 -4.40
N PHE A 116 10.54 -11.05 -3.86
CA PHE A 116 9.93 -10.27 -2.80
C PHE A 116 10.08 -11.00 -1.48
N GLU A 117 10.71 -10.34 -0.52
CA GLU A 117 10.94 -10.89 0.80
C GLU A 117 10.04 -10.20 1.82
N PHE A 118 9.18 -10.95 2.50
CA PHE A 118 8.23 -10.43 3.48
C PHE A 118 8.47 -10.97 4.88
N SER A 119 8.08 -10.16 5.86
CA SER A 119 7.99 -10.51 7.26
C SER A 119 6.59 -11.03 7.60
N LEU A 120 6.51 -12.08 8.42
CA LEU A 120 5.25 -12.72 8.83
C LEU A 120 4.52 -11.97 9.96
N GLN A 121 4.93 -10.74 10.27
CA GLN A 121 4.34 -9.93 11.35
C GLN A 121 2.95 -9.39 10.98
N LEU A 122 2.70 -9.18 9.69
CA LEU A 122 1.45 -8.65 9.16
C LEU A 122 0.86 -9.61 8.09
N PRO A 123 -0.47 -9.60 7.90
CA PRO A 123 -1.09 -10.34 6.80
C PRO A 123 -0.57 -9.82 5.45
N ILE A 124 -0.36 -10.73 4.50
CA ILE A 124 0.18 -10.43 3.17
C ILE A 124 -0.84 -10.88 2.11
N ASP A 125 -1.25 -9.97 1.23
CA ASP A 125 -2.17 -10.27 0.12
C ASP A 125 -1.43 -10.70 -1.16
N LEU A 126 -1.07 -11.98 -1.22
CA LEU A 126 -0.32 -12.55 -2.35
C LEU A 126 -1.08 -12.53 -3.68
N ILE A 127 -2.41 -12.54 -3.65
CA ILE A 127 -3.24 -12.51 -4.86
C ILE A 127 -3.15 -11.13 -5.50
N MET A 128 -3.31 -10.09 -4.68
CA MET A 128 -3.16 -8.71 -5.13
C MET A 128 -1.75 -8.44 -5.68
N LEU A 129 -0.71 -8.95 -5.00
CA LEU A 129 0.67 -8.83 -5.48
C LEU A 129 0.84 -9.44 -6.89
N HIS A 130 0.40 -10.69 -7.07
CA HIS A 130 0.51 -11.40 -8.33
C HIS A 130 -0.20 -10.66 -9.47
N ASP A 131 -1.47 -10.28 -9.26
CA ASP A 131 -2.28 -9.60 -10.27
C ASP A 131 -1.66 -8.27 -10.71
N MET A 132 -1.12 -7.50 -9.76
CA MET A 132 -0.50 -6.21 -10.05
C MET A 132 0.87 -6.37 -10.70
N PHE A 133 1.66 -7.34 -10.24
CA PHE A 133 2.97 -7.65 -10.81
C PHE A 133 2.82 -8.06 -12.28
N GLU A 134 1.90 -8.98 -12.59
CA GLU A 134 1.66 -9.43 -13.97
C GLU A 134 1.22 -8.31 -14.90
N GLN A 135 0.47 -7.30 -14.41
CA GLN A 135 0.08 -6.15 -15.23
C GLN A 135 1.24 -5.22 -15.60
N MET A 136 2.26 -5.11 -14.75
CA MET A 136 3.45 -4.29 -15.01
C MET A 136 4.62 -5.09 -15.58
N ARG A 137 4.56 -6.43 -15.51
CA ARG A 137 5.67 -7.32 -15.85
C ARG A 137 6.10 -7.17 -17.32
N PRO A 138 7.39 -6.90 -17.57
CA PRO A 138 7.91 -6.91 -18.92
C PRO A 138 8.15 -8.34 -19.39
N VAL A 139 8.15 -8.54 -20.70
CA VAL A 139 8.28 -9.87 -21.34
C VAL A 139 9.55 -10.63 -20.95
N HIS A 140 10.63 -9.93 -20.57
CA HIS A 140 11.89 -10.55 -20.20
C HIS A 140 11.98 -11.02 -18.75
N VAL A 141 11.00 -10.69 -17.90
CA VAL A 141 10.91 -11.16 -16.51
C VAL A 141 9.93 -12.32 -16.46
N ASN A 142 10.38 -13.45 -15.93
CA ASN A 142 9.62 -14.70 -15.97
C ASN A 142 8.47 -14.72 -14.97
N ARG A 143 8.71 -14.30 -13.72
CA ARG A 143 7.72 -14.27 -12.63
C ARG A 143 8.28 -13.56 -11.40
N GLU A 144 7.40 -13.29 -10.45
CA GLU A 144 7.74 -12.98 -9.07
C GLU A 144 7.98 -14.24 -8.25
N ARG A 145 8.91 -14.15 -7.30
CA ARG A 145 9.21 -15.17 -6.30
C ARG A 145 8.96 -14.57 -4.93
N ILE A 146 8.19 -15.26 -4.10
CA ILE A 146 7.83 -14.78 -2.76
C ILE A 146 8.58 -15.60 -1.71
N VAL A 147 9.32 -14.93 -0.85
CA VAL A 147 10.02 -15.50 0.30
C VAL A 147 9.46 -14.90 1.56
N ILE A 148 9.08 -15.74 2.52
CA ILE A 148 8.53 -15.29 3.79
C ILE A 148 9.53 -15.64 4.89
N ARG A 149 10.10 -14.62 5.55
CA ARG A 149 10.94 -14.81 6.72
C ARG A 149 10.08 -14.87 7.97
N ARG A 150 10.20 -15.98 8.70
CA ARG A 150 9.80 -16.11 10.09
C ARG A 150 11.06 -16.05 10.96
N SER A 151 10.97 -15.44 12.13
CA SER A 151 12.01 -15.57 13.15
C SER A 151 12.06 -17.04 13.59
N GLY A 152 12.94 -17.82 12.95
CA GLY A 152 13.06 -19.28 13.06
C GLY A 152 12.47 -20.00 11.85
N HIS A 153 13.35 -20.37 10.91
CA HIS A 153 13.13 -21.09 9.64
C HIS A 153 12.53 -20.30 8.46
N LEU A 154 13.22 -20.43 7.31
CA LEU A 154 12.81 -19.93 5.99
C LEU A 154 11.79 -20.90 5.39
N GLU A 155 10.55 -20.44 5.16
CA GLU A 155 9.57 -21.18 4.37
C GLU A 155 9.47 -20.55 2.97
N PHE A 156 9.82 -21.31 1.94
CA PHE A 156 9.61 -20.92 0.55
C PHE A 156 8.20 -21.31 0.13
N LYS A 157 7.40 -20.35 -0.37
CA LYS A 157 6.08 -20.62 -0.95
C LYS A 157 6.09 -20.28 -2.44
N ILE A 158 5.90 -21.29 -3.28
CA ILE A 158 5.90 -21.19 -4.74
C ILE A 158 4.45 -21.31 -5.24
N GLY A 159 3.80 -20.20 -5.59
CA GLY A 159 2.52 -20.21 -6.32
C GLY A 159 1.44 -21.18 -5.79
N THR A 160 0.45 -21.51 -6.62
CA THR A 160 -0.72 -22.32 -6.21
C THR A 160 -0.44 -23.81 -5.98
N TYR A 161 0.81 -24.26 -6.03
CA TYR A 161 1.17 -25.67 -5.85
C TYR A 161 2.05 -25.86 -4.62
N GLN A 162 1.51 -26.56 -3.63
CA GLN A 162 2.24 -26.95 -2.43
C GLN A 162 3.20 -28.10 -2.77
N THR A 163 4.45 -27.79 -3.11
CA THR A 163 5.55 -28.75 -3.06
C THR A 163 6.34 -28.53 -1.78
N TYR A 164 6.22 -29.48 -0.85
CA TYR A 164 7.00 -29.53 0.37
C TYR A 164 8.33 -30.23 0.09
N GLU A 165 9.41 -29.46 -0.10
CA GLU A 165 10.77 -29.99 0.09
C GLU A 165 11.27 -29.55 1.46
N SER A 166 11.00 -30.39 2.46
CA SER A 166 11.69 -30.28 3.74
C SER A 166 13.05 -30.95 3.60
N ILE A 167 14.10 -30.17 3.38
CA ILE A 167 15.46 -30.65 3.69
C ILE A 167 15.60 -30.51 5.20
N THR A 168 15.24 -31.56 5.93
CA THR A 168 15.65 -31.71 7.32
C THR A 168 17.16 -31.92 7.32
N GLN A 169 17.93 -30.91 7.76
CA GLN A 169 19.26 -31.18 8.27
C GLN A 169 19.09 -31.87 9.61
N ASP A 170 18.94 -33.19 9.58
CA ASP A 170 19.05 -34.01 10.77
C ASP A 170 20.50 -34.00 11.24
N CYS A 171 20.81 -33.11 12.17
CA CYS A 171 22.01 -33.19 12.99
C CYS A 171 21.90 -34.46 13.84
N GLY A 172 22.49 -35.57 13.40
CA GLY A 172 22.59 -36.79 14.20
C GLY A 172 22.14 -38.10 13.56
N ALA A 173 22.11 -38.23 12.24
CA ALA A 173 22.06 -39.55 11.61
C ALA A 173 23.42 -40.25 11.76
N PHE A 174 23.50 -41.13 12.75
CA PHE A 174 24.64 -42.02 13.01
C PHE A 174 24.80 -42.98 11.81
N TYR A 175 25.69 -42.67 10.87
CA TYR A 175 26.13 -43.64 9.86
C TYR A 175 27.31 -44.43 10.41
N ALA A 176 27.13 -45.74 10.55
CA ALA A 176 28.24 -46.65 10.80
C ALA A 176 29.06 -46.77 9.50
N GLY A 177 30.06 -45.91 9.33
CA GLY A 177 31.02 -46.02 8.25
C GLY A 177 31.74 -44.73 7.90
N GLY A 178 32.90 -44.51 8.51
CA GLY A 178 34.05 -43.85 7.88
C GLY A 178 34.02 -42.32 7.74
N GLU A 179 34.85 -41.70 8.58
CA GLU A 179 35.51 -40.39 8.41
C GLU A 179 34.65 -39.12 8.46
N ASN A 180 34.76 -38.47 9.63
CA ASN A 180 34.45 -37.06 9.83
C ASN A 180 35.43 -36.20 9.03
N ASP A 181 34.95 -35.11 8.42
CA ASP A 181 35.38 -33.75 8.77
C ASP A 181 34.84 -32.76 7.72
N LEU A 182 34.01 -31.82 8.19
CA LEU A 182 33.96 -30.39 7.83
C LEU A 182 32.60 -29.79 8.26
N CYS A 183 32.48 -29.60 9.58
CA CYS A 183 31.80 -28.47 10.21
C CYS A 183 32.80 -27.85 11.19
#